data_AF-A0A503WUV4-F1
#
_entry.id   AF-A0A503WUV4-F1
#
_cell.length_a   1.000
_cell.length_b   1.000
_cell.length_c   1.000
_cell.angle_alpha   90.00
_cell.angle_beta   90.00
_cell.angle_gamma   90.00
#
_symmetry.space_group_name_H-M   'P 1'
#
loop_
_entity.id
_entity.type
_entity.pdbx_description
1 polymer ?
#
loop_
_entity_poly.entity_id
_entity_poly.type
_entity_poly.pdbx_seq_one_letter_code
_entity_poly.pdbx_strand_id
1 'polypeptide(L)'
;MNESIPKSGARDWLEAELADTLDEDYELEMSEPALSLEIARIYKNAHPPSIDRMQYFRDLIGLQSELIKLQSWVAYHKKKLVVIFEGRDSAGKGGVIKRITQRLNPRICRVVALPAPTEREKSQWYFQRYVPHLPAGGEIVLFDRSWYNRSGVERVMGFAGPDQVEEFFRDVPEFERMLVRSGITLVKYWFSITDEEQQMRFLMRIHDPMKQWKLSPMDLQSRVRWEQYTKAKEETFARTNIPEAPWFIVEGNDKKRARLNCIDHLLQQVPYEEVPHEEITLPERVFNPEYERQVLPRELYVPEKY
;
A
#
# COMPACT_ATOMS: atom_id res chain seq x y z
N MET A 1 -47.69 -7.61 -4.70
CA MET A 1 -47.38 -6.20 -4.42
C MET A 1 -45.88 -6.17 -4.14
N ASN A 2 -45.08 -5.78 -5.14
CA ASN A 2 -43.62 -5.74 -5.03
C ASN A 2 -43.25 -4.51 -4.21
N GLU A 3 -42.88 -4.69 -2.95
CA GLU A 3 -42.27 -3.61 -2.17
C GLU A 3 -40.82 -3.46 -2.58
N SER A 4 -40.55 -2.38 -3.32
CA SER A 4 -39.21 -1.90 -3.63
C SER A 4 -38.55 -1.38 -2.36
N ILE A 5 -37.42 -1.96 -1.99
CA ILE A 5 -36.53 -1.48 -0.93
C ILE A 5 -36.17 0.00 -1.19
N PRO A 6 -36.20 0.91 -0.19
CA PRO A 6 -35.96 2.33 -0.42
C PRO A 6 -34.51 2.58 -0.83
N LYS A 7 -34.30 3.12 -2.03
CA LYS A 7 -32.98 3.52 -2.55
C LYS A 7 -32.36 4.74 -1.82
N SER A 8 -32.97 5.27 -0.76
CA SER A 8 -32.50 6.49 -0.07
C SER A 8 -31.35 6.22 0.91
N GLY A 9 -31.40 5.14 1.70
CA GLY A 9 -30.39 4.88 2.74
C GLY A 9 -28.97 4.64 2.22
N ALA A 10 -28.83 4.07 1.01
CA ALA A 10 -27.53 3.84 0.40
C ALA A 10 -26.86 5.13 -0.11
N ARG A 11 -27.64 6.16 -0.46
CA ARG A 11 -27.11 7.47 -0.87
C ARG A 11 -26.63 8.28 0.33
N ASP A 12 -27.42 8.29 1.41
CA ASP A 12 -27.09 9.01 2.64
C ASP A 12 -25.82 8.43 3.31
N TRP A 13 -25.67 7.10 3.33
CA TRP A 13 -24.44 6.45 3.81
C TRP A 13 -23.22 6.82 2.96
N LEU A 14 -23.34 6.77 1.63
CA LEU A 14 -22.23 7.11 0.73
C LEU A 14 -21.82 8.58 0.88
N GLU A 15 -22.78 9.49 1.08
CA GLU A 15 -22.52 10.91 1.32
C GLU A 15 -21.83 11.15 2.67
N ALA A 16 -22.25 10.47 3.74
CA ALA A 16 -21.56 10.51 5.03
C ALA A 16 -20.14 9.96 4.93
N GLU A 17 -19.96 8.83 4.25
CA GLU A 17 -18.65 8.20 4.05
C GLU A 17 -17.73 9.06 3.17
N LEU A 18 -18.29 9.75 2.17
CA LEU A 18 -17.59 10.75 1.38
C LEU A 18 -17.14 11.92 2.26
N ALA A 19 -17.99 12.43 3.14
CA ALA A 19 -17.66 13.50 4.07
C ALA A 19 -16.52 13.09 5.03
N ASP A 20 -16.62 11.91 5.66
CA ASP A 20 -15.59 11.39 6.55
C ASP A 20 -14.26 11.15 5.80
N THR A 21 -14.33 10.59 4.58
CA THR A 21 -13.13 10.37 3.75
C THR A 21 -12.50 11.69 3.29
N LEU A 22 -13.32 12.71 3.02
CA LEU A 22 -12.86 14.06 2.69
C LEU A 22 -12.16 14.71 3.87
N ASP A 23 -12.66 14.51 5.10
CA ASP A 23 -12.06 15.02 6.33
C ASP A 23 -10.72 14.31 6.63
N GLU A 24 -10.66 12.98 6.54
CA GLU A 24 -9.41 12.21 6.70
C GLU A 24 -8.34 12.58 5.66
N ASP A 25 -8.73 12.90 4.43
CA ASP A 25 -7.79 13.37 3.41
C ASP A 25 -7.52 14.86 3.51
N TYR A 26 -8.43 15.67 4.07
CA TYR A 26 -8.15 17.05 4.42
C TYR A 26 -7.08 17.10 5.49
N GLU A 27 -7.05 16.20 6.48
CA GLU A 27 -5.93 16.05 7.41
C GLU A 27 -4.61 15.69 6.67
N LEU A 28 -4.68 14.83 5.66
CA LEU A 28 -3.51 14.46 4.85
C LEU A 28 -3.05 15.58 3.91
N GLU A 29 -3.97 16.41 3.40
CA GLU A 29 -3.70 17.57 2.56
C GLU A 29 -3.26 18.79 3.39
N MET A 30 -3.80 19.01 4.59
CA MET A 30 -3.32 19.99 5.57
C MET A 30 -1.93 19.63 6.11
N SER A 31 -1.56 18.34 6.06
CA SER A 31 -0.18 17.89 6.27
C SER A 31 0.73 18.16 5.06
N GLU A 32 0.20 18.65 3.93
CA GLU A 32 0.99 19.38 2.95
C GLU A 32 1.11 20.83 3.43
N PRO A 33 2.33 21.36 3.67
CA PRO A 33 2.52 22.75 3.99
C PRO A 33 1.90 23.58 2.87
N ALA A 34 1.65 24.84 3.18
CA ALA A 34 1.74 25.87 2.16
C ALA A 34 3.12 25.74 1.50
N LEU A 35 3.20 24.94 0.43
CA LEU A 35 4.26 25.04 -0.55
C LEU A 35 4.42 26.53 -0.82
N SER A 36 5.67 27.01 -1.00
CA SER A 36 5.79 28.36 -1.51
C SER A 36 4.88 28.46 -2.74
N LEU A 37 4.11 29.53 -2.85
CA LEU A 37 3.15 29.71 -3.96
C LEU A 37 3.81 29.44 -5.31
N GLU A 38 5.12 29.68 -5.38
CA GLU A 38 6.02 29.36 -6.47
C GLU A 38 6.16 27.86 -6.76
N ILE A 39 6.47 27.00 -5.79
CA ILE A 39 6.55 25.53 -5.99
C ILE A 39 5.19 24.97 -6.41
N ALA A 40 4.10 25.43 -5.80
CA ALA A 40 2.75 25.02 -6.17
C ALA A 40 2.39 25.44 -7.62
N ARG A 41 2.80 26.64 -8.04
CA ARG A 41 2.61 27.13 -9.41
C ARG A 41 3.44 26.36 -10.43
N ILE A 42 4.70 26.08 -10.12
CA ILE A 42 5.58 25.24 -10.96
C ILE A 42 4.97 23.84 -11.12
N TYR A 43 4.51 23.25 -10.02
CA TYR A 43 3.87 21.92 -10.02
C TYR A 43 2.62 21.90 -10.90
N LYS A 44 1.71 22.88 -10.75
CA LYS A 44 0.49 22.98 -11.56
C LYS A 44 0.76 23.22 -13.05
N ASN A 45 1.83 23.92 -13.40
CA ASN A 45 2.19 24.18 -14.80
C ASN A 45 2.82 22.94 -15.47
N ALA A 46 3.54 22.13 -14.70
CA ALA A 46 4.24 20.93 -15.20
C ALA A 46 3.34 19.69 -15.33
N HIS A 47 2.15 19.70 -14.72
CA HIS A 47 1.27 18.54 -14.67
C HIS A 47 -0.06 18.79 -15.41
N PRO A 48 -0.58 17.83 -16.19
CA PRO A 48 -1.96 17.88 -16.67
C PRO A 48 -2.94 17.95 -15.50
N PRO A 49 -4.18 18.43 -15.72
CA PRO A 49 -5.19 18.47 -14.67
C PRO A 49 -5.40 17.07 -14.09
N SER A 50 -5.10 16.94 -12.79
CA SER A 50 -5.33 15.71 -12.05
C SER A 50 -6.84 15.44 -11.91
N ILE A 51 -7.20 14.20 -11.57
CA ILE A 51 -8.60 13.83 -11.33
C ILE A 51 -9.21 14.75 -10.26
N ASP A 52 -10.43 15.20 -10.53
CA ASP A 52 -11.23 15.98 -9.59
C ASP A 52 -11.32 15.26 -8.23
N ARG A 53 -11.21 16.04 -7.15
CA ARG A 53 -11.10 15.48 -5.81
C ARG A 53 -12.32 14.65 -5.43
N MET A 54 -13.53 15.12 -5.72
CA MET A 54 -14.76 14.39 -5.43
C MET A 54 -14.86 13.11 -6.25
N GLN A 55 -14.50 13.19 -7.53
CA GLN A 55 -14.48 12.02 -8.40
C GLN A 55 -13.51 10.95 -7.90
N TYR A 56 -12.29 11.35 -7.51
CA TYR A 56 -11.29 10.43 -6.96
C TYR A 56 -11.80 9.68 -5.72
N PHE A 57 -12.47 10.37 -4.79
CA PHE A 57 -12.99 9.69 -3.59
C PHE A 57 -14.12 8.74 -3.88
N ARG A 58 -15.03 9.12 -4.78
CA ARG A 58 -16.12 8.24 -5.19
C ARG A 58 -15.57 6.94 -5.76
N ASP A 59 -14.60 7.04 -6.65
CA ASP A 59 -13.95 5.86 -7.26
C ASP A 59 -13.16 5.06 -6.22
N LEU A 60 -12.44 5.74 -5.32
CA LEU A 60 -11.68 5.09 -4.25
C LEU A 60 -12.58 4.31 -3.29
N ILE A 61 -13.70 4.90 -2.85
CA ILE A 61 -14.66 4.24 -1.95
C ILE A 61 -15.26 3.01 -2.63
N GLY A 62 -15.62 3.13 -3.92
CA GLY A 62 -16.08 1.99 -4.72
C GLY A 62 -15.05 0.86 -4.76
N LEU A 63 -13.80 1.17 -5.05
CA LEU A 63 -12.71 0.19 -5.07
C LEU A 63 -12.42 -0.40 -3.69
N GLN A 64 -12.50 0.39 -2.62
CA GLN A 64 -12.30 -0.11 -1.26
C GLN A 64 -13.43 -1.04 -0.82
N SER A 65 -14.66 -0.80 -1.26
CA SER A 65 -15.78 -1.74 -1.08
C SER A 65 -15.46 -3.10 -1.73
N GLU A 66 -14.94 -3.09 -2.95
CA GLU A 66 -14.53 -4.32 -3.63
C GLU A 66 -13.32 -4.99 -2.94
N LEU A 67 -12.37 -4.23 -2.39
CA LEU A 67 -11.29 -4.79 -1.56
C LEU A 67 -11.83 -5.49 -0.30
N ILE A 68 -12.95 -5.01 0.27
CA ILE A 68 -13.61 -5.66 1.41
C ILE A 68 -14.18 -7.03 1.01
N LYS A 69 -14.76 -7.13 -0.19
CA LYS A 69 -15.20 -8.42 -0.74
C LYS A 69 -14.02 -9.35 -0.98
N LEU A 70 -12.94 -8.84 -1.60
CA LEU A 70 -11.72 -9.61 -1.82
C LEU A 70 -11.13 -10.17 -0.51
N GLN A 71 -11.01 -9.37 0.56
CA GLN A 71 -10.48 -9.89 1.83
C GLN A 71 -11.38 -10.97 2.43
N SER A 72 -12.70 -10.81 2.31
CA SER A 72 -13.67 -11.77 2.85
C SER A 72 -13.56 -13.09 2.10
N TRP A 73 -13.45 -13.03 0.77
CA TRP A 73 -13.21 -14.18 -0.07
C TRP A 73 -11.90 -14.90 0.24
N VAL A 74 -10.80 -14.14 0.40
CA VAL A 74 -9.48 -14.70 0.76
C VAL A 74 -9.58 -15.45 2.10
N ALA A 75 -10.18 -14.83 3.11
CA ALA A 75 -10.34 -15.42 4.45
C ALA A 75 -11.24 -16.65 4.47
N TYR A 76 -12.35 -16.62 3.71
CA TYR A 76 -13.32 -17.71 3.62
C TYR A 76 -12.72 -18.94 2.92
N HIS A 77 -12.11 -18.75 1.75
CA HIS A 77 -11.52 -19.85 0.97
C HIS A 77 -10.08 -20.20 1.36
N LYS A 78 -9.55 -19.59 2.44
CA LYS A 78 -8.18 -19.80 2.92
C LYS A 78 -7.11 -19.60 1.85
N LYS A 79 -7.33 -18.63 0.97
CA LYS A 79 -6.37 -18.26 -0.09
C LYS A 79 -5.19 -17.50 0.50
N LYS A 80 -4.08 -17.45 -0.24
CA LYS A 80 -2.85 -16.79 0.20
C LYS A 80 -2.48 -15.73 -0.83
N LEU A 81 -2.46 -14.46 -0.44
CA LEU A 81 -2.15 -13.36 -1.35
C LEU A 81 -0.91 -12.61 -0.88
N VAL A 82 0.07 -12.47 -1.78
CA VAL A 82 1.25 -11.62 -1.59
C VAL A 82 1.23 -10.55 -2.67
N VAL A 83 1.34 -9.29 -2.25
CA VAL A 83 1.49 -8.16 -3.15
C VAL A 83 2.79 -7.43 -2.84
N ILE A 84 3.68 -7.33 -3.82
CA ILE A 84 4.96 -6.65 -3.72
C ILE A 84 4.86 -5.26 -4.34
N PHE A 85 5.26 -4.25 -3.57
CA PHE A 85 5.37 -2.87 -4.05
C PHE A 85 6.84 -2.49 -4.14
N GLU A 86 7.37 -2.46 -5.36
CA GLU A 86 8.68 -1.94 -5.71
C GLU A 86 8.56 -0.67 -6.56
N GLY A 87 9.69 0.00 -6.78
CA GLY A 87 9.75 1.23 -7.57
C GLY A 87 10.63 2.28 -6.92
N ARG A 88 10.82 3.38 -7.64
CA ARG A 88 11.74 4.45 -7.23
C ARG A 88 11.38 5.05 -5.87
N ASP A 89 12.36 5.68 -5.24
CA ASP A 89 12.12 6.48 -4.05
C ASP A 89 11.16 7.62 -4.39
N SER A 90 10.24 7.88 -3.48
CA SER A 90 9.15 8.84 -3.67
C SER A 90 8.10 8.49 -4.74
N ALA A 91 8.14 7.30 -5.35
CA ALA A 91 7.20 6.92 -6.43
C ALA A 91 5.73 6.77 -5.99
N GLY A 92 5.45 6.62 -4.69
CA GLY A 92 4.09 6.61 -4.15
C GLY A 92 3.60 5.29 -3.55
N LYS A 93 4.49 4.28 -3.44
CA LYS A 93 4.21 2.94 -2.87
C LYS A 93 3.41 2.97 -1.57
N GLY A 94 3.97 3.57 -0.52
CA GLY A 94 3.30 3.65 0.79
C GLY A 94 1.96 4.40 0.75
N GLY A 95 1.76 5.32 -0.20
CA GLY A 95 0.48 5.99 -0.41
C GLY A 95 -0.60 5.05 -0.93
N VAL A 96 -0.27 4.17 -1.87
CA VAL A 96 -1.19 3.14 -2.37
C VAL A 96 -1.45 2.09 -1.29
N ILE A 97 -0.40 1.60 -0.61
CA ILE A 97 -0.54 0.63 0.49
C ILE A 97 -1.48 1.18 1.55
N LYS A 98 -1.31 2.44 1.97
CA LYS A 98 -2.21 3.09 2.93
C LYS A 98 -3.67 3.09 2.45
N ARG A 99 -3.92 3.36 1.17
CA ARG A 99 -5.29 3.37 0.62
C ARG A 99 -5.89 1.97 0.47
N ILE A 100 -5.07 0.96 0.21
CA ILE A 100 -5.50 -0.45 0.25
C ILE A 100 -5.89 -0.84 1.67
N THR A 101 -5.04 -0.56 2.67
CA THR A 101 -5.25 -1.04 4.04
C THR A 101 -6.25 -0.23 4.85
N GLN A 102 -6.59 0.99 4.43
CA GLN A 102 -7.44 1.94 5.16
C GLN A 102 -8.75 1.32 5.69
N ARG A 103 -9.39 0.43 4.90
CA ARG A 103 -10.68 -0.20 5.24
C ARG A 103 -10.63 -1.71 5.39
N LEU A 104 -9.43 -2.31 5.40
CA LEU A 104 -9.29 -3.76 5.51
C LEU A 104 -9.08 -4.19 6.95
N ASN A 105 -9.52 -5.39 7.27
CA ASN A 105 -9.32 -5.95 8.60
C ASN A 105 -7.82 -6.25 8.80
N PRO A 106 -7.14 -5.63 9.78
CA PRO A 106 -5.71 -5.79 9.99
C PRO A 106 -5.32 -7.21 10.41
N ARG A 107 -6.28 -8.05 10.82
CA ARG A 107 -6.05 -9.49 11.10
C ARG A 107 -5.96 -10.33 9.82
N ILE A 108 -6.48 -9.82 8.70
CA ILE A 108 -6.50 -10.50 7.40
C ILE A 108 -5.42 -9.89 6.50
N CYS A 109 -5.33 -8.56 6.46
CA CYS A 109 -4.40 -7.82 5.62
C CYS A 109 -3.35 -7.11 6.46
N ARG A 110 -2.06 -7.44 6.26
CA ARG A 110 -0.95 -6.80 6.97
C ARG A 110 0.13 -6.29 6.02
N VAL A 111 0.81 -5.24 6.47
CA VAL A 111 1.95 -4.64 5.75
C VAL A 111 3.26 -5.14 6.34
N VAL A 112 4.20 -5.47 5.49
CA VAL A 112 5.58 -5.85 5.83
C VAL A 112 6.51 -4.78 5.28
N ALA A 113 7.19 -4.06 6.16
CA ALA A 113 8.20 -3.06 5.83
C ALA A 113 9.44 -3.35 6.68
N LEU A 114 10.36 -4.16 6.16
CA LEU A 114 11.54 -4.58 6.90
C LEU A 114 12.62 -3.48 6.91
N PRO A 115 13.29 -3.25 8.05
CA PRO A 115 14.46 -2.38 8.09
C PRO A 115 15.66 -3.03 7.39
N ALA A 116 16.78 -2.30 7.34
CA ALA A 116 18.06 -2.84 6.91
C ALA A 116 18.41 -4.15 7.67
N PRO A 117 19.00 -5.16 7.00
CA PRO A 117 19.31 -6.43 7.64
C PRO A 117 20.34 -6.27 8.75
N THR A 118 20.11 -6.96 9.87
CA THR A 118 21.08 -7.14 10.97
C THR A 118 22.28 -7.98 10.52
N GLU A 119 23.38 -7.95 11.28
CA GLU A 119 24.57 -8.78 10.99
C GLU A 119 24.26 -10.28 10.92
N ARG A 120 23.31 -10.75 11.74
CA ARG A 120 22.83 -12.14 11.67
C ARG A 120 22.02 -12.41 10.41
N GLU A 121 21.16 -11.50 9.97
CA GLU A 121 20.40 -11.68 8.73
C GLU A 121 21.29 -11.59 7.49
N LYS A 122 22.40 -10.82 7.55
CA LYS A 122 23.39 -10.77 6.46
C LYS A 122 24.15 -12.08 6.26
N SER A 123 24.28 -12.91 7.31
CA SER A 123 24.92 -14.24 7.23
C SER A 123 23.94 -15.38 6.96
N GLN A 124 22.64 -15.10 6.87
CA GLN A 124 21.61 -16.07 6.53
C GLN A 124 21.45 -16.19 5.01
N TRP A 125 20.72 -17.23 4.58
CA TRP A 125 20.20 -17.27 3.23
C TRP A 125 19.30 -16.04 3.00
N TYR A 126 19.46 -15.36 1.86
CA TYR A 126 18.88 -14.03 1.66
C TYR A 126 17.35 -13.98 1.82
N PHE A 127 16.65 -15.01 1.33
CA PHE A 127 15.18 -15.08 1.43
C PHE A 127 14.69 -15.44 2.83
N GLN A 128 15.55 -15.96 3.72
CA GLN A 128 15.20 -16.45 5.04
C GLN A 128 14.52 -15.39 5.92
N ARG A 129 14.88 -14.11 5.79
CA ARG A 129 14.22 -13.04 6.56
C ARG A 129 12.84 -12.68 6.05
N TYR A 130 12.54 -12.95 4.77
CA TYR A 130 11.25 -12.63 4.15
C TYR A 130 10.24 -13.77 4.34
N VAL A 131 10.70 -15.02 4.33
CA VAL A 131 9.86 -16.22 4.45
C VAL A 131 8.94 -16.23 5.68
N PRO A 132 9.38 -15.82 6.90
CA PRO A 132 8.52 -15.75 8.08
C PRO A 132 7.33 -14.80 7.93
N HIS A 133 7.38 -13.89 6.97
CA HIS A 133 6.33 -12.92 6.71
C HIS A 133 5.39 -13.33 5.58
N LEU A 134 5.57 -14.49 4.96
CA LEU A 134 4.63 -15.01 3.95
C LEU A 134 3.26 -15.34 4.58
N PRO A 135 2.17 -15.27 3.81
CA PRO A 135 0.82 -15.52 4.30
C PRO A 135 0.56 -16.99 4.65
N ALA A 136 -0.18 -17.21 5.73
CA ALA A 136 -0.97 -18.41 5.93
C ALA A 136 -2.29 -18.35 5.14
N GLY A 137 -3.04 -19.46 5.13
CA GLY A 137 -4.34 -19.53 4.46
C GLY A 137 -5.34 -18.55 5.06
N GLY A 138 -5.84 -17.63 4.24
CA GLY A 138 -6.75 -16.56 4.62
C GLY A 138 -6.07 -15.23 4.88
N GLU A 139 -4.78 -15.08 4.53
CA GLU A 139 -4.02 -13.86 4.75
C GLU A 139 -3.64 -13.14 3.44
N ILE A 140 -3.61 -11.81 3.54
CA ILE A 140 -3.10 -10.89 2.53
C ILE A 140 -1.86 -10.19 3.11
N VAL A 141 -0.75 -10.25 2.40
CA VAL A 141 0.50 -9.61 2.82
C VAL A 141 0.97 -8.62 1.77
N LEU A 142 1.10 -7.36 2.18
CA LEU A 142 1.58 -6.27 1.35
C LEU A 142 3.02 -5.95 1.73
N PHE A 143 3.96 -6.18 0.81
CA PHE A 143 5.38 -5.88 1.01
C PHE A 143 5.70 -4.46 0.52
N ASP A 144 5.99 -3.52 1.44
CA ASP A 144 6.59 -2.22 1.10
C ASP A 144 8.10 -2.41 0.96
N ARG A 145 8.53 -2.61 -0.29
CA ARG A 145 9.77 -3.30 -0.66
C ARG A 145 9.79 -4.77 -0.23
N SER A 146 10.68 -5.53 -0.84
CA SER A 146 10.72 -6.98 -0.76
C SER A 146 12.16 -7.51 -0.93
N TRP A 147 12.28 -8.81 -1.25
CA TRP A 147 13.54 -9.42 -1.68
C TRP A 147 14.16 -8.73 -2.91
N TYR A 148 13.40 -7.94 -3.68
CA TYR A 148 13.95 -7.14 -4.77
C TYR A 148 14.83 -5.95 -4.32
N ASN A 149 14.99 -5.74 -3.02
CA ASN A 149 16.06 -4.89 -2.49
C ASN A 149 17.45 -5.29 -3.04
N ARG A 150 17.71 -6.60 -3.25
CA ARG A 150 18.97 -7.10 -3.79
C ARG A 150 19.26 -6.58 -5.20
N SER A 151 18.29 -6.68 -6.10
CA SER A 151 18.47 -6.25 -7.49
C SER A 151 18.37 -4.73 -7.67
N GLY A 152 17.76 -4.03 -6.72
CA GLY A 152 17.63 -2.57 -6.71
C GLY A 152 18.70 -1.88 -5.85
N VAL A 153 18.30 -1.47 -4.64
CA VAL A 153 19.11 -0.61 -3.77
C VAL A 153 20.44 -1.25 -3.38
N GLU A 154 20.46 -2.54 -3.04
CA GLU A 154 21.70 -3.17 -2.57
C GLU A 154 22.76 -3.26 -3.66
N ARG A 155 22.34 -3.56 -4.90
CA ARG A 155 23.22 -3.53 -6.08
C ARG A 155 23.74 -2.13 -6.37
N VAL A 156 22.84 -1.15 -6.51
CA VAL A 156 23.22 0.22 -6.92
C VAL A 156 24.05 0.92 -5.85
N MET A 157 23.82 0.60 -4.58
CA MET A 157 24.53 1.20 -3.45
C MET A 157 25.78 0.43 -3.03
N GLY A 158 26.04 -0.75 -3.61
CA GLY A 158 27.21 -1.56 -3.28
C GLY A 158 27.09 -2.29 -1.94
N PHE A 159 25.88 -2.55 -1.46
CA PHE A 159 25.63 -3.38 -0.28
C PHE A 159 25.60 -4.88 -0.60
N ALA A 160 25.50 -5.22 -1.88
CA ALA A 160 25.64 -6.58 -2.38
C ALA A 160 26.77 -6.63 -3.42
N GLY A 161 27.62 -7.65 -3.32
CA GLY A 161 28.62 -7.94 -4.34
C GLY A 161 27.97 -8.44 -5.65
N PRO A 162 28.67 -8.35 -6.80
CA PRO A 162 28.16 -8.82 -8.08
C PRO A 162 27.69 -10.28 -8.06
N ASP A 163 28.45 -11.16 -7.38
CA ASP A 163 28.12 -12.58 -7.28
C ASP A 163 26.83 -12.83 -6.50
N GLN A 164 26.58 -12.06 -5.43
CA GLN A 164 25.34 -12.15 -4.64
C GLN A 164 24.12 -11.69 -5.43
N VAL A 165 24.29 -10.68 -6.30
CA VAL A 165 23.23 -10.18 -7.19
C VAL A 165 22.93 -11.22 -8.27
N GLU A 166 23.96 -11.84 -8.83
CA GLU A 166 23.80 -12.91 -9.83
C GLU A 166 23.13 -14.15 -9.24
N GLU A 167 23.55 -14.57 -8.05
CA GLU A 167 22.92 -15.67 -7.30
C GLU A 167 21.45 -15.36 -7.01
N PHE A 168 21.13 -14.15 -6.55
CA PHE A 168 19.75 -13.72 -6.35
C PHE A 168 18.91 -13.84 -7.63
N PHE A 169 19.45 -13.44 -8.78
CA PHE A 169 18.69 -13.55 -10.03
C PHE A 169 18.52 -14.99 -10.53
N ARG A 170 19.39 -15.92 -10.12
CA ARG A 170 19.19 -17.35 -10.35
C ARG A 170 18.09 -17.91 -9.44
N ASP A 171 18.09 -17.49 -8.18
CA ASP A 171 17.20 -18.04 -7.15
C ASP A 171 15.78 -17.45 -7.20
N VAL A 172 15.63 -16.14 -7.42
CA VAL A 172 14.34 -15.46 -7.24
C VAL A 172 13.22 -16.01 -8.12
N PRO A 173 13.41 -16.36 -9.41
CA PRO A 173 12.32 -16.93 -10.20
C PRO A 173 11.91 -18.30 -9.67
N GLU A 174 12.87 -19.14 -9.24
CA GLU A 174 12.56 -20.46 -8.66
C GLU A 174 11.85 -20.33 -7.31
N PHE A 175 12.30 -19.40 -6.47
CA PHE A 175 11.64 -19.08 -5.21
C PHE A 175 10.19 -18.68 -5.44
N GLU A 176 9.93 -17.75 -6.38
CA GLU A 176 8.57 -17.31 -6.70
C GLU A 176 7.71 -18.44 -7.29
N ARG A 177 8.27 -19.30 -8.17
CA ARG A 177 7.57 -20.50 -8.64
C ARG A 177 7.23 -21.47 -7.52
N MET A 178 8.07 -21.60 -6.50
CA MET A 178 7.74 -22.40 -5.32
C MET A 178 6.56 -21.80 -4.54
N LEU A 179 6.53 -20.48 -4.37
CA LEU A 179 5.40 -19.79 -3.72
C LEU A 179 4.09 -20.01 -4.49
N VAL A 180 4.12 -19.78 -5.80
CA VAL A 180 2.94 -19.92 -6.66
C VAL A 180 2.44 -21.37 -6.69
N ARG A 181 3.34 -22.36 -6.81
CA ARG A 181 2.96 -23.79 -6.72
C ARG A 181 2.39 -24.17 -5.35
N SER A 182 2.77 -23.49 -4.28
CA SER A 182 2.17 -23.65 -2.96
C SER A 182 0.75 -23.06 -2.87
N GLY A 183 0.26 -22.38 -3.90
CA GLY A 183 -1.04 -21.72 -3.93
C GLY A 183 -1.03 -20.29 -3.40
N ILE A 184 0.13 -19.62 -3.41
CA ILE A 184 0.22 -18.17 -3.18
C ILE A 184 -0.04 -17.45 -4.50
N THR A 185 -1.03 -16.58 -4.54
CA THR A 185 -1.14 -15.58 -5.61
C THR A 185 -0.11 -14.49 -5.34
N LEU A 186 0.88 -14.35 -6.23
CA LEU A 186 1.95 -13.36 -6.12
C LEU A 186 1.75 -12.26 -7.17
N VAL A 187 1.54 -11.03 -6.73
CA VAL A 187 1.37 -9.86 -7.61
C VAL A 187 2.53 -8.89 -7.36
N LYS A 188 3.23 -8.47 -8.42
CA LYS A 188 4.41 -7.60 -8.33
C LYS A 188 4.19 -6.28 -9.06
N TYR A 189 4.23 -5.18 -8.31
CA TYR A 189 4.06 -3.83 -8.85
C TYR A 189 5.35 -3.04 -8.82
N TRP A 190 5.68 -2.40 -9.94
CA TRP A 190 6.73 -1.41 -10.03
C TRP A 190 6.16 -0.01 -10.26
N PHE A 191 6.34 0.87 -9.29
CA PHE A 191 5.93 2.27 -9.40
C PHE A 191 6.97 3.08 -10.18
N SER A 192 6.57 3.56 -11.35
CA SER A 192 7.41 4.35 -12.25
C SER A 192 7.05 5.82 -12.18
N ILE A 193 8.05 6.67 -11.98
CA ILE A 193 7.94 8.13 -12.07
C ILE A 193 9.06 8.68 -12.94
N THR A 194 8.86 9.87 -13.51
CA THR A 194 9.91 10.59 -14.25
C THR A 194 10.92 11.24 -13.28
N ASP A 195 12.09 11.63 -13.79
CA ASP A 195 13.11 12.29 -12.95
C ASP A 195 12.61 13.65 -12.45
N GLU A 196 11.90 14.38 -13.31
CA GLU A 196 11.31 15.67 -12.97
C GLU A 196 10.32 15.52 -11.81
N GLU A 197 9.46 14.50 -11.86
CA GLU A 197 8.51 14.25 -10.78
C GLU A 197 9.21 13.79 -9.50
N GLN A 198 10.28 12.99 -9.63
CA GLN A 198 11.08 12.61 -8.48
C GLN A 198 11.72 13.85 -7.83
N GLN A 199 12.31 14.74 -8.63
CA GLN A 199 12.90 16.00 -8.19
C GLN A 199 11.89 16.85 -7.43
N MET A 200 10.71 17.05 -8.02
CA MET A 200 9.65 17.87 -7.43
C MET A 200 9.23 17.30 -6.08
N ARG A 201 9.03 15.98 -5.96
CA ARG A 201 8.68 15.36 -4.69
C ARG A 201 9.78 15.45 -3.64
N PHE A 202 11.05 15.42 -4.04
CA PHE A 202 12.17 15.65 -3.12
C PHE A 202 12.14 17.08 -2.57
N LEU A 203 12.00 18.08 -3.45
CA LEU A 203 11.91 19.49 -3.04
C LEU A 203 10.73 19.71 -2.11
N MET A 204 9.55 19.16 -2.43
CA MET A 204 8.38 19.24 -1.55
C MET A 204 8.70 18.68 -0.15
N ARG A 205 9.34 17.52 -0.05
CA ARG A 205 9.69 16.90 1.25
C ARG A 205 10.75 17.68 2.03
N ILE A 206 11.72 18.30 1.35
CA ILE A 206 12.77 19.11 2.00
C ILE A 206 12.13 20.33 2.68
N HIS A 207 11.15 20.95 2.00
CA HIS A 207 10.46 22.15 2.48
C HIS A 207 9.21 21.86 3.32
N ASP A 208 8.92 20.58 3.60
CA ASP A 208 7.75 20.14 4.37
C ASP A 208 8.15 19.50 5.71
N PRO A 209 8.02 20.23 6.84
CA PRO A 209 8.38 19.72 8.16
C PRO A 209 7.68 18.39 8.53
N MET A 210 6.47 18.16 8.04
CA MET A 210 5.68 16.95 8.34
C MET A 210 6.09 15.75 7.48
N LYS A 211 6.86 15.98 6.40
CA LYS A 211 7.36 14.94 5.49
C LYS A 211 8.88 14.81 5.46
N GLN A 212 9.63 15.66 6.15
CA GLN A 212 11.09 15.61 6.24
C GLN A 212 11.61 14.24 6.73
N TRP A 213 10.91 13.59 7.67
CA TRP A 213 11.27 12.25 8.16
C TRP A 213 11.26 11.16 7.06
N LYS A 214 10.59 11.41 5.93
CA LYS A 214 10.57 10.52 4.76
C LYS A 214 11.79 10.68 3.84
N LEU A 215 12.75 11.53 4.21
CA LEU A 215 14.02 11.71 3.52
C LEU A 215 15.14 11.09 4.34
N SER A 216 15.82 10.14 3.73
CA SER A 216 17.07 9.60 4.22
C SER A 216 18.23 10.10 3.36
N PRO A 217 19.48 10.11 3.89
CA PRO A 217 20.66 10.36 3.08
C PRO A 217 20.77 9.44 1.85
N MET A 218 20.22 8.23 1.96
CA MET A 218 20.15 7.25 0.88
C MET A 218 19.30 7.73 -0.29
N ASP A 219 18.16 8.37 -0.02
CA ASP A 219 17.25 8.84 -1.06
C ASP A 219 17.90 9.96 -1.91
N LEU A 220 18.80 10.76 -1.32
CA LEU A 220 19.56 11.77 -2.07
C LEU A 220 20.62 11.13 -2.98
N GLN A 221 21.27 10.06 -2.51
CA GLN A 221 22.21 9.28 -3.31
C GLN A 221 21.50 8.54 -4.46
N SER A 222 20.25 8.10 -4.26
CA SER A 222 19.51 7.39 -5.30
C SER A 222 19.15 8.29 -6.48
N ARG A 223 18.92 9.59 -6.22
CA ARG A 223 18.79 10.62 -7.26
C ARG A 223 20.04 10.75 -8.12
N VAL A 224 21.22 10.80 -7.52
CA VAL A 224 22.50 10.92 -8.26
C VAL A 224 22.74 9.71 -9.16
N ARG A 225 22.23 8.54 -8.79
CA ARG A 225 22.44 7.27 -9.50
C ARG A 225 21.25 6.88 -10.38
N TRP A 226 20.52 7.86 -10.91
CA TRP A 226 19.26 7.65 -11.64
C TRP A 226 19.36 6.56 -12.73
N GLU A 227 20.37 6.63 -13.60
CA GLU A 227 20.58 5.68 -14.70
C GLU A 227 21.00 4.29 -14.19
N GLN A 228 21.73 4.21 -13.08
CA GLN A 228 22.10 2.92 -12.49
C GLN A 228 20.84 2.20 -11.97
N TYR A 229 19.92 2.93 -11.33
CA TYR A 229 18.60 2.39 -10.97
C TYR A 229 17.77 2.01 -12.19
N THR A 230 17.85 2.77 -13.29
CA THR A 230 17.16 2.43 -14.54
C THR A 230 17.66 1.10 -15.10
N LYS A 231 18.99 0.90 -15.19
CA LYS A 231 19.60 -0.36 -15.63
C LYS A 231 19.24 -1.53 -14.70
N ALA A 232 19.27 -1.31 -13.39
CA ALA A 232 18.90 -2.30 -12.39
C ALA A 232 17.43 -2.75 -12.52
N LYS A 233 16.52 -1.80 -12.78
CA LYS A 233 15.09 -2.08 -13.06
C LYS A 233 14.93 -2.91 -14.33
N GLU A 234 15.56 -2.50 -15.43
CA GLU A 234 15.44 -3.19 -16.73
C GLU A 234 15.92 -4.64 -16.64
N GLU A 235 17.05 -4.87 -15.98
CA GLU A 235 17.54 -6.24 -15.75
C GLU A 235 16.61 -7.04 -14.82
N THR A 236 16.07 -6.41 -13.78
CA THR A 236 15.08 -7.06 -12.89
C THR A 236 13.88 -7.55 -13.67
N PHE A 237 13.33 -6.74 -14.57
CA PHE A 237 12.22 -7.18 -15.42
C PHE A 237 12.63 -8.27 -16.39
N ALA A 238 13.76 -8.10 -17.09
CA ALA A 238 14.23 -9.07 -18.08
C ALA A 238 14.43 -10.47 -17.47
N ARG A 239 14.90 -10.54 -16.22
CA ARG A 239 15.25 -11.83 -15.58
C ARG A 239 14.15 -12.42 -14.72
N THR A 240 13.19 -11.62 -14.25
CA THR A 240 12.24 -12.05 -13.20
C THR A 240 10.77 -11.82 -13.56
N ASN A 241 10.48 -11.28 -14.75
CA ASN A 241 9.13 -11.27 -15.30
C ASN A 241 8.81 -12.63 -15.91
N ILE A 242 8.26 -13.54 -15.12
CA ILE A 242 7.91 -14.91 -15.52
C ILE A 242 6.38 -15.06 -15.63
N PRO A 243 5.86 -15.99 -16.45
CA PRO A 243 4.41 -16.20 -16.61
C PRO A 243 3.68 -16.48 -15.29
N GLU A 244 4.32 -17.16 -14.35
CA GLU A 244 3.75 -17.50 -13.04
C GLU A 244 3.72 -16.33 -12.06
N ALA A 245 4.58 -15.33 -12.25
CA ALA A 245 4.73 -14.16 -11.39
C ALA A 245 5.16 -12.94 -12.24
N PRO A 246 4.22 -12.35 -12.99
CA PRO A 246 4.52 -11.20 -13.85
C PRO A 246 4.75 -9.91 -13.05
N TRP A 247 5.42 -8.97 -13.69
CA TRP A 247 5.58 -7.59 -13.24
C TRP A 247 4.57 -6.67 -13.91
N PHE A 248 3.99 -5.78 -13.12
CA PHE A 248 3.09 -4.73 -13.59
C PHE A 248 3.64 -3.35 -13.27
N ILE A 249 3.65 -2.45 -14.26
CA ILE A 249 4.13 -1.08 -14.08
C ILE A 249 2.94 -0.19 -13.73
N VAL A 250 3.07 0.53 -12.62
CA VAL A 250 2.11 1.56 -12.21
C VAL A 250 2.71 2.93 -12.51
N GLU A 251 2.06 3.69 -13.38
CA GLU A 251 2.42 5.08 -13.65
C GLU A 251 2.13 5.96 -12.44
N GLY A 252 3.18 6.37 -11.75
CA GLY A 252 3.12 7.03 -10.45
C GLY A 252 3.09 8.55 -10.49
N ASN A 253 3.17 9.20 -11.67
CA ASN A 253 3.26 10.66 -11.77
C ASN A 253 2.01 11.34 -11.18
N ASP A 254 0.81 10.92 -11.60
CA ASP A 254 -0.43 11.28 -10.91
C ASP A 254 -0.71 10.28 -9.78
N LYS A 255 -0.50 10.70 -8.53
CA LYS A 255 -0.69 9.85 -7.35
C LYS A 255 -2.13 9.33 -7.22
N LYS A 256 -3.14 10.13 -7.57
CA LYS A 256 -4.55 9.75 -7.46
C LYS A 256 -4.88 8.64 -8.45
N ARG A 257 -4.50 8.84 -9.72
CA ARG A 257 -4.66 7.81 -10.77
C ARG A 257 -3.88 6.54 -10.46
N ALA A 258 -2.63 6.68 -10.00
CA ALA A 258 -1.79 5.54 -9.63
C ALA A 258 -2.44 4.66 -8.56
N ARG A 259 -3.07 5.27 -7.55
CA ARG A 259 -3.80 4.55 -6.49
C ARG A 259 -4.99 3.80 -7.07
N LEU A 260 -5.87 4.50 -7.80
CA LEU A 260 -7.08 3.90 -8.36
C LEU A 260 -6.74 2.74 -9.31
N ASN A 261 -5.84 2.97 -10.26
CA ASN A 261 -5.44 1.95 -11.24
C ASN A 261 -4.74 0.75 -10.60
N CYS A 262 -3.90 0.97 -9.59
CA CYS A 262 -3.23 -0.14 -8.90
C CYS A 262 -4.23 -0.99 -8.12
N ILE A 263 -5.20 -0.36 -7.45
CA ILE A 263 -6.25 -1.08 -6.71
C ILE A 263 -7.16 -1.85 -7.67
N ASP A 264 -7.63 -1.19 -8.73
CA ASP A 264 -8.47 -1.81 -9.76
C ASP A 264 -7.77 -3.01 -10.42
N HIS A 265 -6.51 -2.84 -10.82
CA HIS A 265 -5.72 -3.94 -11.39
C HIS A 265 -5.51 -5.07 -10.38
N LEU A 266 -5.28 -4.78 -9.09
CA LEU A 266 -5.14 -5.80 -8.05
C LEU A 266 -6.42 -6.63 -7.89
N LEU A 267 -7.59 -5.98 -7.93
CA LEU A 267 -8.88 -6.68 -7.90
C LEU A 267 -9.03 -7.63 -9.09
N GLN A 268 -8.54 -7.26 -10.27
CA GLN A 268 -8.55 -8.11 -11.47
C GLN A 268 -7.58 -9.30 -11.39
N GLN A 269 -6.55 -9.24 -10.53
CA GLN A 269 -5.60 -10.36 -10.38
C GLN A 269 -6.13 -11.50 -9.52
N VAL A 270 -7.28 -11.32 -8.86
CA VAL A 270 -7.86 -12.31 -7.95
C VAL A 270 -9.29 -12.60 -8.40
N PRO A 271 -9.67 -13.87 -8.62
CA PRO A 271 -11.04 -14.23 -9.00
C PRO A 271 -11.93 -14.28 -7.76
N TYR A 272 -12.07 -13.16 -7.05
CA TYR A 272 -12.92 -13.10 -5.86
C TYR A 272 -14.40 -13.04 -6.24
N GLU A 273 -15.22 -13.60 -5.37
CA GLU A 273 -16.68 -13.55 -5.44
C GLU A 273 -17.24 -13.16 -4.08
N GLU A 274 -18.50 -12.74 -4.05
CA GLU A 274 -19.18 -12.47 -2.78
C GLU A 274 -19.35 -13.76 -1.99
N VAL A 275 -19.02 -13.70 -0.70
CA VAL A 275 -19.15 -14.82 0.23
C VAL A 275 -20.38 -14.65 1.10
N PRO A 276 -20.99 -15.74 1.59
CA PRO A 276 -22.12 -15.64 2.49
C PRO A 276 -21.77 -14.85 3.75
N HIS A 277 -22.63 -13.91 4.12
CA HIS A 277 -22.56 -13.17 5.37
C HIS A 277 -23.78 -13.51 6.21
N GLU A 278 -23.58 -13.75 7.51
CA GLU A 278 -24.69 -13.88 8.45
C GLU A 278 -25.34 -12.50 8.65
N GLU A 279 -26.67 -12.47 8.69
CA GLU A 279 -27.39 -11.23 9.01
C GLU A 279 -27.07 -10.82 10.45
N ILE A 280 -26.44 -9.65 10.60
CA ILE A 280 -26.13 -9.08 11.90
C ILE A 280 -27.38 -8.40 12.44
N THR A 281 -27.97 -8.99 13.49
CA THR A 281 -29.02 -8.34 14.27
C THR A 281 -28.41 -7.79 15.55
N LEU A 282 -28.76 -6.55 15.90
CA LEU A 282 -28.33 -5.96 17.17
C LEU A 282 -29.20 -6.55 18.28
N PRO A 283 -28.67 -7.39 19.18
CA PRO A 283 -29.46 -7.96 20.26
C PRO A 283 -29.90 -6.85 21.23
N GLU A 284 -31.04 -7.05 21.88
CA GLU A 284 -31.45 -6.18 22.97
C GLU A 284 -30.42 -6.22 24.10
N ARG A 285 -30.17 -5.05 24.69
CA ARG A 285 -29.28 -4.94 25.84
C ARG A 285 -29.91 -5.64 27.04
N VAL A 286 -29.20 -6.62 27.60
CA VAL A 286 -29.55 -7.21 28.89
C VAL A 286 -29.24 -6.21 30.00
N PHE A 287 -30.28 -5.74 30.70
CA PHE A 287 -30.16 -4.84 31.83
C PHE A 287 -30.07 -5.66 33.15
N ASN A 288 -29.03 -5.41 33.95
CA ASN A 288 -28.93 -5.95 35.30
C ASN A 288 -29.36 -4.88 36.31
N PRO A 289 -30.53 -5.02 36.98
CA PRO A 289 -31.00 -4.03 37.95
C PRO A 289 -30.16 -3.98 39.23
N GLU A 290 -29.37 -5.01 39.52
CA GLU A 290 -28.50 -5.08 40.70
C GLU A 290 -27.12 -4.42 40.45
N TYR A 291 -26.83 -4.01 39.21
CA TYR A 291 -25.58 -3.37 38.86
C TYR A 291 -25.71 -1.84 38.86
N GLU A 292 -25.04 -1.20 39.82
CA GLU A 292 -24.83 0.25 39.82
C GLU A 292 -23.39 0.57 39.39
N ARG A 293 -23.25 1.40 38.35
CA ARG A 293 -21.94 1.81 37.85
C ARG A 293 -21.28 2.72 38.89
N GLN A 294 -20.16 2.31 39.46
CA GLN A 294 -19.38 3.14 40.37
C GLN A 294 -18.82 4.37 39.65
N VAL A 295 -18.76 5.50 40.37
CA VAL A 295 -18.04 6.69 39.91
C VAL A 295 -16.55 6.41 40.04
N LEU A 296 -15.84 6.40 38.91
CA LEU A 296 -14.40 6.18 38.91
C LEU A 296 -13.66 7.47 39.30
N PRO A 297 -12.47 7.37 39.94
CA PRO A 297 -11.61 8.52 40.19
C PRO A 297 -11.28 9.31 38.92
N ARG A 298 -11.26 10.64 39.00
CA ARG A 298 -11.00 11.55 37.85
C ARG A 298 -9.64 11.32 37.19
N GLU A 299 -8.65 10.87 37.95
CA GLU A 299 -7.31 10.53 37.46
C GLU A 299 -7.26 9.34 36.50
N LEU A 300 -8.30 8.49 36.47
CA LEU A 300 -8.42 7.41 35.49
C LEU A 300 -8.92 7.90 34.13
N TYR A 301 -9.47 9.11 34.06
CA TYR A 301 -9.95 9.69 32.82
C TYR A 301 -8.84 10.49 32.15
N VAL A 302 -8.75 10.37 30.83
CA VAL A 302 -7.88 11.25 30.03
C VAL A 302 -8.38 12.69 30.25
N PRO A 303 -7.52 13.64 30.68
CA PRO A 303 -7.94 15.02 30.85
C PRO A 303 -8.53 15.58 29.56
N GLU A 304 -9.78 16.05 29.64
CA GLU A 304 -10.42 16.73 28.52
C GLU A 304 -9.70 18.05 28.24
N LYS A 305 -9.12 18.16 27.05
CA LYS A 305 -8.33 19.34 26.62
C LYS A 305 -8.93 20.03 25.39
N TYR A 306 -9.74 19.33 24.60
CA TYR A 306 -10.30 19.79 23.33
C TYR A 306 -11.80 19.56 23.33
#